data_AF-A0A286RHR4-F1
#
_entry.id   AF-A0A286RHR4-F1
#
_cell.length_a   1.000
_cell.length_b   1.000
_cell.length_c   1.000
_cell.angle_alpha   90.00
_cell.angle_beta   90.00
_cell.angle_gamma   90.00
#
_symmetry.space_group_name_H-M   'P 1'
#
loop_
_entity.id
_entity.type
_entity.pdbx_description
1 polymer ?
#
loop_
_entity_poly.entity_id
_entity_poly.type
_entity_poly.pdbx_seq_one_letter_code
_entity_poly.pdbx_strand_id
1 'polypeptide(L)'
;MLTRRENERIVLPTVHTSIQVVRISGSTVRLGIDAPPEVPVLREELLETFQQETAMSQRASTQASLQRNTPPQQRDSSANELPIKTHQAYEKILDCLVVALEYADVQLTQGNLELARQTIQKALVHLHETRQQVGAVGQADCSMQAAQTHQERVALVVQNVKKSQRPIAAVLERAGFKVKIVPNGCQALDYLAKHARPDLIIFDFDQPVPSRKTPCDTARTLREIRDNPDLRGVKVIALGSRSPAELQVTIGPHGVDQWIQTAHQAETFIRELNL
;
A
#
# COMPACT_ATOMS: atom_id res chain seq x y z
N MET A 1 8.47 -20.95 22.53
CA MET A 1 9.68 -20.55 23.27
C MET A 1 10.82 -21.45 22.80
N LEU A 2 11.96 -20.91 22.38
CA LEU A 2 13.12 -21.71 22.00
C LEU A 2 14.09 -21.74 23.18
N THR A 3 14.29 -22.90 23.78
CA THR A 3 15.19 -23.09 24.93
C THR A 3 16.57 -23.55 24.45
N ARG A 4 17.62 -23.11 25.14
CA ARG A 4 19.02 -23.48 24.89
C ARG A 4 19.74 -23.72 26.22
N ARG A 5 20.64 -24.70 26.23
CA ARG A 5 21.54 -24.97 27.36
C ARG A 5 22.82 -24.13 27.25
N GLU A 6 23.63 -24.14 28.30
CA GLU A 6 24.95 -23.52 28.29
C GLU A 6 25.79 -24.03 27.12
N ASN A 7 26.51 -23.12 26.45
CA ASN A 7 27.27 -23.30 25.20
C ASN A 7 26.46 -23.55 23.92
N GLU A 8 25.13 -23.71 23.99
CA GLU A 8 24.33 -23.84 22.79
C GLU A 8 24.06 -22.50 22.09
N ARG A 9 23.88 -22.54 20.78
CA ARG A 9 23.75 -21.37 19.89
C ARG A 9 22.43 -21.37 19.14
N ILE A 10 21.87 -20.19 18.97
CA ILE A 10 20.75 -19.86 18.08
C ILE A 10 21.35 -19.10 16.91
N VAL A 11 21.08 -19.55 15.69
CA VAL A 11 21.58 -18.91 14.47
C VAL A 11 20.40 -18.23 13.78
N LEU A 12 20.61 -17.00 13.34
CA LEU A 12 19.68 -16.22 12.52
C LEU A 12 20.32 -16.07 11.13
N PRO A 13 20.07 -17.01 10.19
CA PRO A 13 20.77 -17.06 8.91
C PRO A 13 20.54 -15.80 8.05
N THR A 14 19.33 -15.25 8.08
CA THR A 14 18.92 -14.09 7.27
C THR A 14 19.71 -12.82 7.60
N VAL A 15 20.18 -12.67 8.84
CA VAL A 15 20.95 -11.50 9.29
C VAL A 15 22.39 -11.85 9.66
N HIS A 16 22.84 -13.05 9.31
CA HIS A 16 24.18 -13.59 9.61
C HIS A 16 24.61 -13.40 11.07
N THR A 17 23.66 -13.46 12.01
CA THR A 17 23.89 -13.21 13.43
C THR A 17 23.71 -14.51 14.21
N SER A 18 24.52 -14.72 15.25
CA SER A 18 24.36 -15.85 16.15
C SER A 18 24.35 -15.43 17.62
N ILE A 19 23.48 -16.06 18.41
CA ILE A 19 23.30 -15.82 19.84
C ILE A 19 23.68 -17.09 20.57
N GLN A 20 24.68 -17.03 21.44
CA GLN A 20 25.16 -18.16 22.22
C GLN A 20 24.88 -17.94 23.70
N VAL A 21 24.39 -18.97 24.38
CA VAL A 21 24.29 -18.96 25.84
C VAL A 21 25.67 -19.23 26.42
N VAL A 22 26.35 -18.20 26.90
CA VAL A 22 27.72 -18.30 27.45
C VAL A 22 27.70 -18.93 28.83
N ARG A 23 26.74 -18.57 29.68
CA ARG A 23 26.60 -19.11 31.04
C ARG A 23 25.19 -18.93 31.57
N ILE A 24 24.73 -19.91 32.35
CA ILE A 24 23.48 -19.80 33.12
C ILE A 24 23.85 -19.76 34.60
N SER A 25 23.34 -18.79 35.35
CA SER A 25 23.59 -18.65 36.80
C SER A 25 22.31 -18.25 37.50
N GLY A 26 21.59 -19.26 38.02
CA GLY A 26 20.29 -19.08 38.66
C GLY A 26 19.28 -18.42 37.71
N SER A 27 18.87 -17.20 38.03
CA SER A 27 17.94 -16.39 37.24
C SER A 27 18.59 -15.57 36.12
N THR A 28 19.93 -15.49 36.07
CA THR A 28 20.65 -14.65 35.12
C THR A 28 21.35 -15.49 34.05
N VAL A 29 21.21 -15.08 32.78
CA VAL A 29 21.83 -15.74 31.64
C VAL A 29 22.81 -14.76 30.99
N ARG A 30 24.05 -15.20 30.74
CA ARG A 30 25.01 -14.47 29.92
C ARG A 30 24.85 -14.91 28.47
N LEU A 31 24.60 -13.95 27.59
CA LEU A 31 24.47 -14.16 26.15
C LEU A 31 25.68 -13.56 25.45
N GLY A 32 26.28 -14.32 24.54
CA GLY A 32 27.25 -13.85 23.56
C GLY A 32 26.51 -13.63 22.25
N ILE A 33 26.62 -12.45 21.66
CA ILE A 33 26.01 -12.13 20.38
C ILE A 33 27.14 -11.87 19.41
N ASP A 34 27.19 -12.67 18.35
CA ASP A 34 28.12 -12.53 17.24
C ASP A 34 27.33 -12.00 16.05
N ALA A 35 27.53 -10.73 15.72
CA ALA A 35 26.78 -10.00 14.71
C ALA A 35 27.75 -9.27 13.78
N PRO A 36 27.48 -9.21 12.47
CA PRO A 36 28.29 -8.48 11.52
C PRO A 36 28.19 -6.95 11.76
N PRO A 37 29.16 -6.14 11.29
CA PRO A 37 29.25 -4.71 11.65
C PRO A 37 28.04 -3.87 11.24
N GLU A 38 27.26 -4.33 10.26
CA GLU A 38 26.02 -3.70 9.81
C GLU A 38 24.81 -3.96 10.73
N VAL A 39 24.90 -4.91 11.66
CA VAL A 39 23.83 -5.24 12.62
C VAL A 39 24.19 -4.68 14.00
N PRO A 40 23.60 -3.53 14.40
CA PRO A 40 23.89 -2.94 15.70
C PRO A 40 23.32 -3.79 16.83
N VAL A 41 24.19 -4.24 17.73
CA VAL A 41 23.81 -4.94 18.96
C VAL A 41 23.89 -3.95 20.11
N LEU A 42 22.72 -3.49 20.57
CA LEU A 42 22.60 -2.49 21.62
C LEU A 42 21.88 -3.09 22.82
N ARG A 43 22.24 -2.61 24.01
CA ARG A 43 21.39 -2.79 25.19
C ARG A 43 20.21 -1.81 25.10
N GLU A 44 19.08 -2.16 25.69
CA GLU A 44 17.85 -1.38 25.60
C GLU A 44 18.07 0.09 26.02
N GLU A 45 18.84 0.31 27.08
CA GLU A 45 19.16 1.64 27.59
C GLU A 45 19.99 2.52 26.65
N LEU A 46 20.59 1.93 25.60
CA LEU A 46 21.42 2.65 24.62
C LEU A 46 20.64 2.99 23.34
N LEU A 47 19.40 2.54 23.21
CA LEU A 47 18.62 2.68 21.99
C LEU A 47 18.28 4.16 21.69
N GLU A 48 17.88 4.92 22.71
CA GLU A 48 17.51 6.34 22.55
C GLU A 48 18.72 7.19 22.10
N THR A 49 19.89 6.98 22.71
CA THR A 49 21.13 7.68 22.36
C THR A 49 21.54 7.40 20.91
N PHE A 50 21.47 6.14 20.49
CA PHE A 50 21.82 5.75 19.12
C PHE A 50 20.89 6.39 18.07
N GLN A 51 19.60 6.48 18.35
CA GLN A 51 18.63 7.14 17.46
C GLN A 51 18.91 8.64 17.32
N GLN A 52 19.25 9.32 18.41
CA GLN A 52 19.58 10.75 18.42
C GLN A 52 20.86 11.04 17.63
N GLU A 53 21.92 10.26 17.83
CA GLU A 53 23.19 10.41 17.10
C GLU A 53 23.03 10.16 15.59
N THR A 54 22.25 9.15 15.23
CA THR A 54 21.94 8.83 13.82
C THR A 54 21.14 9.96 13.17
N ALA A 55 20.14 10.51 13.87
CA ALA A 55 19.33 11.62 13.38
C ALA A 55 20.12 12.94 13.25
N MET A 56 21.00 13.24 14.21
CA MET A 56 21.86 14.44 14.15
C MET A 56 22.89 14.34 13.01
N SER A 57 23.51 13.18 12.82
CA SER A 57 24.48 12.95 11.74
C SER A 57 23.82 13.04 10.35
N GLN A 58 22.58 12.57 10.21
CA GLN A 58 21.79 12.73 8.99
C GLN A 58 21.40 14.19 8.72
N ARG A 59 21.04 14.95 9.77
CA ARG A 59 20.72 16.38 9.63
C ARG A 59 21.95 17.22 9.26
N ALA A 60 23.10 16.95 9.87
CA ALA A 60 24.35 17.66 9.58
C ALA A 60 24.86 17.39 8.15
N SER A 61 24.76 16.15 7.69
CA SER A 61 25.12 15.79 6.29
C SER A 61 24.17 16.41 5.26
N THR A 62 22.88 16.49 5.57
CA THR A 62 21.87 17.17 4.72
C THR A 62 22.08 18.69 4.67
N GLN A 63 22.55 19.30 5.75
CA GLN A 63 22.87 20.75 5.78
C GLN A 63 24.20 21.06 5.09
N ALA A 64 25.19 20.15 5.16
CA ALA A 64 26.48 20.31 4.49
C ALA A 64 26.41 20.13 2.96
N SER A 65 25.42 19.41 2.44
CA SER A 65 25.17 19.29 0.99
C SER A 65 24.47 20.51 0.39
N LEU A 66 23.76 21.32 1.19
CA LEU A 66 23.10 22.54 0.73
C LEU A 66 24.05 23.75 0.52
N GLN A 67 25.26 23.72 1.06
CA GLN A 67 26.21 24.85 0.98
C GLN A 67 27.30 24.71 -0.10
N ARG A 68 27.33 23.61 -0.87
CA ARG A 68 28.39 23.37 -1.86
C ARG A 68 27.91 23.58 -3.31
N ASN A 69 27.53 24.81 -3.64
CA ASN A 69 27.33 25.23 -5.02
C ASN A 69 28.67 25.66 -5.66
N THR A 70 29.36 24.70 -6.28
CA THR A 70 30.35 24.98 -7.33
C THR A 70 30.08 24.02 -8.50
N PRO A 71 29.91 24.51 -9.73
CA PRO A 71 29.58 23.65 -10.86
C PRO A 71 30.85 23.02 -11.46
N PRO A 72 30.88 21.71 -11.72
CA PRO A 72 31.76 21.15 -12.73
C PRO A 72 30.97 20.91 -14.02
N GLN A 73 31.45 21.55 -15.08
CA GLN A 73 31.07 21.27 -16.46
C GLN A 73 31.45 19.82 -16.84
N GLN A 74 30.50 19.15 -17.50
CA GLN A 74 30.63 18.10 -18.52
C GLN A 74 31.65 16.97 -18.28
N ARG A 75 31.13 15.75 -18.07
CA ARG A 75 31.53 14.56 -18.86
C ARG A 75 30.54 13.40 -18.71
N ASP A 76 29.95 13.03 -19.84
CA ASP A 76 29.65 11.70 -20.38
C ASP A 76 28.83 10.66 -19.57
N SER A 77 27.59 10.48 -20.06
CA SER A 77 26.90 9.22 -20.34
C SER A 77 27.32 7.94 -19.62
N SER A 78 26.44 7.44 -18.74
CA SER A 78 25.86 6.08 -18.69
C SER A 78 25.54 5.64 -17.25
N ALA A 79 24.45 4.87 -17.12
CA ALA A 79 23.94 4.23 -15.90
C ALA A 79 23.23 5.13 -14.87
N ASN A 80 21.91 5.06 -14.95
CA ASN A 80 20.90 5.43 -13.96
C ASN A 80 21.11 4.66 -12.64
N GLU A 81 22.04 5.12 -11.79
CA GLU A 81 22.16 4.60 -10.42
C GLU A 81 21.13 5.29 -9.51
N LEU A 82 19.98 4.64 -9.35
CA LEU A 82 19.12 4.84 -8.18
C LEU A 82 20.00 4.71 -6.92
N PRO A 83 19.81 5.57 -5.89
CA PRO A 83 20.74 5.63 -4.77
C PRO A 83 20.93 4.24 -4.13
N ILE A 84 22.18 3.76 -4.09
CA ILE A 84 22.54 2.39 -3.67
C ILE A 84 22.02 2.05 -2.25
N LYS A 85 21.81 3.06 -1.39
CA LYS A 85 21.27 2.92 -0.03
C LYS A 85 19.78 2.56 0.02
N THR A 86 19.00 2.99 -0.98
CA THR A 86 17.58 2.62 -1.07
C THR A 86 17.42 1.17 -1.47
N HIS A 87 18.23 0.64 -2.41
CA HIS A 87 18.13 -0.74 -2.89
C HIS A 87 18.29 -1.78 -1.76
N GLN A 88 19.30 -1.60 -0.90
CA GLN A 88 19.56 -2.52 0.21
C GLN A 88 18.44 -2.51 1.27
N ALA A 89 17.73 -1.39 1.44
CA ALA A 89 16.60 -1.32 2.35
C ALA A 89 15.39 -2.08 1.81
N TYR A 90 15.14 -2.03 0.49
CA TYR A 90 14.07 -2.83 -0.12
C TYR A 90 14.33 -4.31 -0.09
N GLU A 91 15.57 -4.75 -0.37
CA GLU A 91 15.92 -6.18 -0.35
C GLU A 91 15.62 -6.80 1.02
N LYS A 92 16.06 -6.16 2.11
CA LYS A 92 15.78 -6.63 3.47
C LYS A 92 14.28 -6.72 3.77
N ILE A 93 13.48 -5.78 3.26
CA ILE A 93 12.03 -5.76 3.47
C ILE A 93 11.35 -6.86 2.65
N LEU A 94 11.78 -7.06 1.40
CA LEU A 94 11.31 -8.15 0.56
C LEU A 94 11.62 -9.51 1.20
N ASP A 95 12.84 -9.70 1.74
CA ASP A 95 13.22 -10.92 2.45
C ASP A 95 12.34 -11.16 3.68
N CYS A 96 12.07 -10.13 4.48
CA CYS A 96 11.15 -10.23 5.62
C CYS A 96 9.72 -10.61 5.21
N LEU A 97 9.24 -10.12 4.06
CA LEU A 97 7.90 -10.40 3.57
C LEU A 97 7.77 -11.82 3.02
N VAL A 98 8.81 -12.31 2.32
CA VAL A 98 8.87 -13.70 1.87
C VAL A 98 8.73 -14.63 3.06
N VAL A 99 9.53 -14.42 4.11
CA VAL A 99 9.47 -15.23 5.34
C VAL A 99 8.11 -15.13 6.03
N ALA A 100 7.49 -13.95 6.06
CA ALA A 100 6.17 -13.77 6.68
C ALA A 100 5.06 -14.52 5.91
N LEU A 101 5.13 -14.54 4.57
CA LEU A 101 4.17 -15.26 3.74
C LEU A 101 4.37 -16.78 3.81
N GLU A 102 5.61 -17.25 3.81
CA GLU A 102 5.93 -18.67 4.05
C GLU A 102 5.44 -19.13 5.42
N TYR A 103 5.63 -18.30 6.45
CA TYR A 103 5.14 -18.60 7.79
C TYR A 103 3.60 -18.64 7.85
N ALA A 104 2.92 -17.76 7.10
CA ALA A 104 1.47 -17.81 6.99
C ALA A 104 0.99 -19.08 6.28
N ASP A 105 1.68 -19.54 5.24
CA ASP A 105 1.36 -20.79 4.52
C ASP A 105 1.54 -22.02 5.41
N VAL A 106 2.61 -22.05 6.22
CA VAL A 106 2.82 -23.09 7.25
C VAL A 106 1.70 -23.06 8.30
N GLN A 107 1.19 -21.88 8.67
CA GLN A 107 0.06 -21.78 9.61
C GLN A 107 -1.26 -22.24 8.98
N LEU A 108 -1.48 -21.98 7.68
CA LEU A 108 -2.66 -22.44 6.95
C LEU A 108 -2.68 -23.97 6.80
N THR A 109 -1.54 -24.58 6.48
CA THR A 109 -1.42 -26.05 6.39
C THR A 109 -1.62 -26.74 7.74
N GLN A 110 -1.31 -26.06 8.85
CA GLN A 110 -1.59 -26.52 10.21
C GLN A 110 -3.04 -26.27 10.67
N GLY A 111 -3.89 -25.68 9.83
CA GLY A 111 -5.28 -25.34 10.18
C GLY A 111 -5.44 -24.12 11.10
N ASN A 112 -4.34 -23.41 11.39
CA ASN A 112 -4.30 -22.26 12.29
C ASN A 112 -4.68 -20.97 11.53
N LEU A 113 -5.93 -20.90 11.08
CA LEU A 113 -6.48 -19.80 10.26
C LEU A 113 -6.31 -18.41 10.90
N GLU A 114 -6.55 -18.29 12.21
CA GLU A 114 -6.50 -16.98 12.88
C GLU A 114 -5.07 -16.44 13.00
N LEU A 115 -4.10 -17.32 13.27
CA LEU A 115 -2.69 -16.94 13.31
C LEU A 115 -2.19 -16.56 11.91
N ALA A 116 -2.55 -17.33 10.88
CA ALA A 116 -2.18 -17.00 9.50
C ALA A 116 -2.72 -15.62 9.09
N ARG A 117 -3.98 -15.34 9.45
CA ARG A 117 -4.62 -14.04 9.20
C ARG A 117 -3.89 -12.90 9.91
N GLN A 118 -3.46 -13.10 11.16
CA GLN A 118 -2.67 -12.11 11.90
C GLN A 118 -1.29 -11.88 11.28
N THR A 119 -0.61 -12.94 10.85
CA THR A 119 0.69 -12.87 10.18
C THR A 119 0.61 -12.06 8.90
N ILE A 120 -0.38 -12.36 8.05
CA ILE A 120 -0.66 -11.61 6.81
C ILE A 120 -0.98 -10.16 7.11
N GLN A 121 -1.80 -9.88 8.12
CA GLN A 121 -2.19 -8.52 8.47
C GLN A 121 -0.99 -7.70 8.97
N LYS A 122 -0.07 -8.29 9.74
CA LYS A 122 1.18 -7.65 10.15
C LYS A 122 2.10 -7.35 8.96
N ALA A 123 2.24 -8.30 8.02
CA ALA A 123 3.01 -8.10 6.80
C ALA A 123 2.48 -6.94 5.95
N LEU A 124 1.15 -6.82 5.82
CA LEU A 124 0.50 -5.72 5.09
C LEU A 124 0.71 -4.35 5.74
N VAL A 125 0.71 -4.28 7.08
CA VAL A 125 1.01 -3.02 7.81
C VAL A 125 2.44 -2.57 7.51
N HIS A 126 3.43 -3.45 7.63
CA HIS A 126 4.82 -3.12 7.33
C HIS A 126 5.05 -2.74 5.86
N LEU A 127 4.33 -3.36 4.93
CA LEU A 127 4.34 -2.94 3.52
C LEU A 127 3.82 -1.51 3.34
N HIS A 128 2.71 -1.15 4.01
CA HIS A 128 2.15 0.19 3.93
C HIS A 128 3.08 1.24 4.56
N GLU A 129 3.67 0.94 5.73
CA GLU A 129 4.63 1.83 6.41
C GLU A 129 5.88 2.05 5.55
N THR A 130 6.45 0.97 5.01
CA THR A 130 7.61 1.04 4.11
C THR A 130 7.28 1.89 2.90
N ARG A 131 6.13 1.67 2.28
CA ARG A 131 5.69 2.42 1.09
C ARG A 131 5.52 3.91 1.37
N GLN A 132 5.05 4.28 2.57
CA GLN A 132 4.97 5.68 3.00
C GLN A 132 6.35 6.31 3.21
N GLN A 133 7.28 5.58 3.83
CA GLN A 133 8.66 6.03 4.05
C GLN A 133 9.42 6.22 2.73
N VAL A 134 9.17 5.32 1.78
CA VAL A 134 9.71 5.35 0.42
C VAL A 134 9.06 6.46 -0.42
N GLY A 135 7.75 6.66 -0.27
CA GLY A 135 7.01 7.72 -0.93
C GLY A 135 7.52 9.12 -0.55
N ALA A 136 8.02 9.30 0.68
CA ALA A 136 8.59 10.57 1.12
C ALA A 136 9.91 10.94 0.40
N VAL A 137 10.68 9.96 -0.09
CA VAL A 137 11.93 10.21 -0.83
C VAL A 137 11.67 10.44 -2.33
N GLY A 138 10.54 9.97 -2.86
CA GLY A 138 10.09 10.23 -4.24
C GLY A 138 9.13 11.40 -4.42
N GLN A 139 8.77 12.12 -3.34
CA GLN A 139 7.79 13.22 -3.37
C GLN A 139 8.41 14.63 -3.42
N ALA A 140 9.74 14.74 -3.43
CA ALA A 140 10.41 16.03 -3.56
C ALA A 140 10.55 16.51 -5.02
N ASP A 141 10.53 15.62 -6.02
CA ASP A 141 10.82 15.99 -7.43
C ASP A 141 9.59 16.10 -8.35
N CYS A 142 8.37 15.86 -7.83
CA CYS A 142 7.14 15.93 -8.64
C CYS A 142 6.10 16.96 -8.16
N SER A 143 6.51 17.96 -7.37
CA SER A 143 5.60 18.99 -6.84
C SER A 143 5.57 20.30 -7.65
N MET A 144 6.27 20.41 -8.79
CA MET A 144 6.38 21.69 -9.52
C MET A 144 5.92 21.69 -10.99
N GLN A 145 5.31 20.62 -11.51
CA GLN A 145 4.88 20.59 -12.93
C GLN A 145 3.41 20.21 -13.21
N ALA A 146 2.57 19.98 -12.19
CA ALA A 146 1.12 19.77 -12.39
C ALA A 146 0.25 20.93 -11.86
N ALA A 147 0.82 22.12 -11.69
CA ALA A 147 0.06 23.33 -11.39
C ALA A 147 -0.53 23.96 -12.67
N GLN A 148 -1.15 23.16 -13.53
CA GLN A 148 -1.89 23.65 -14.69
C GLN A 148 -3.35 23.27 -14.52
N THR A 149 -4.12 24.25 -14.02
CA THR A 149 -5.59 24.41 -14.17
C THR A 149 -6.38 23.10 -14.21
N HIS A 150 -6.66 22.52 -13.05
CA HIS A 150 -7.66 21.44 -12.99
C HIS A 150 -8.85 21.88 -12.15
N GLN A 151 -10.02 21.92 -12.80
CA GLN A 151 -11.32 22.07 -12.12
C GLN A 151 -11.43 20.99 -11.03
N GLU A 152 -12.16 21.26 -9.93
CA GLU A 152 -12.34 20.29 -8.84
C GLU A 152 -12.85 18.95 -9.39
N ARG A 153 -11.96 17.96 -9.57
CA ARG A 153 -12.32 16.66 -10.13
C ARG A 153 -13.16 15.90 -9.13
N VAL A 154 -14.31 15.39 -9.54
CA VAL A 154 -15.25 14.69 -8.64
C VAL A 154 -15.30 13.21 -8.97
N ALA A 155 -15.09 12.37 -7.95
CA ALA A 155 -15.24 10.92 -8.06
C ALA A 155 -16.43 10.43 -7.22
N LEU A 156 -17.36 9.70 -7.84
CA LEU A 156 -18.51 9.10 -7.18
C LEU A 156 -18.26 7.60 -6.92
N VAL A 157 -18.29 7.18 -5.66
CA VAL A 157 -18.06 5.80 -5.24
C VAL A 157 -19.38 5.20 -4.72
N VAL A 158 -19.85 4.14 -5.38
CA VAL A 158 -21.06 3.40 -5.02
C VAL A 158 -20.66 2.19 -4.16
N GLN A 159 -20.75 2.34 -2.84
CA GLN A 159 -20.34 1.33 -1.86
C GLN A 159 -21.28 1.30 -0.66
N ASN A 160 -21.70 0.09 -0.22
CA ASN A 160 -22.48 -0.05 1.01
C ASN A 160 -21.61 0.21 2.25
N VAL A 161 -21.94 1.29 2.96
CA VAL A 161 -21.20 1.82 4.11
C VAL A 161 -21.03 0.80 5.27
N LYS A 162 -21.80 -0.30 5.30
CA LYS A 162 -21.80 -1.30 6.38
C LYS A 162 -20.73 -2.40 6.26
N LYS A 163 -20.07 -2.58 5.12
CA LYS A 163 -18.99 -3.56 4.96
C LYS A 163 -17.70 -2.86 4.57
N SER A 164 -16.64 -3.16 5.34
CA SER A 164 -15.24 -2.76 5.18
C SER A 164 -15.01 -1.63 4.18
N GLN A 165 -14.81 -0.42 4.71
CA GLN A 165 -14.28 0.71 3.96
C GLN A 165 -12.99 0.27 3.28
N ARG A 166 -13.08 -0.12 1.99
CA ARG A 166 -11.89 -0.31 1.17
C ARG A 166 -11.17 1.04 1.13
N PRO A 167 -9.83 1.08 1.16
CA PRO A 167 -9.06 2.33 1.13
C PRO A 167 -9.14 3.07 -0.23
N ILE A 168 -10.15 2.82 -1.07
CA ILE A 168 -10.31 3.45 -2.38
C ILE A 168 -10.56 4.95 -2.29
N ALA A 169 -11.35 5.39 -1.31
CA ALA A 169 -11.59 6.81 -1.07
C ALA A 169 -10.27 7.52 -0.77
N ALA A 170 -9.44 6.95 0.12
CA ALA A 170 -8.13 7.49 0.44
C ALA A 170 -7.15 7.48 -0.75
N VAL A 171 -7.27 6.53 -1.69
CA VAL A 171 -6.47 6.50 -2.91
C VAL A 171 -6.91 7.61 -3.88
N LEU A 172 -8.21 7.81 -4.05
CA LEU A 172 -8.77 8.86 -4.90
C LEU A 172 -8.52 10.27 -4.36
N GLU A 173 -8.67 10.46 -3.05
CA GLU A 173 -8.37 11.74 -2.38
C GLU A 173 -6.89 12.11 -2.53
N ARG A 174 -5.98 11.14 -2.36
CA ARG A 174 -4.54 11.34 -2.63
C ARG A 174 -4.23 11.67 -4.09
N ALA A 175 -5.07 11.24 -5.02
CA ALA A 175 -4.97 11.59 -6.43
C ALA A 175 -5.61 12.95 -6.77
N GLY A 176 -6.13 13.68 -5.78
CA GLY A 176 -6.72 15.01 -5.95
C GLY A 176 -8.20 15.01 -6.36
N PHE A 177 -8.89 13.88 -6.27
CA PHE A 177 -10.34 13.81 -6.51
C PHE A 177 -11.12 14.13 -5.23
N LYS A 178 -12.19 14.90 -5.37
CA LYS A 178 -13.23 15.05 -4.35
C LYS A 178 -14.15 13.84 -4.39
N VAL A 179 -14.04 12.99 -3.37
CA VAL A 179 -14.75 11.71 -3.34
C VAL A 179 -16.12 11.87 -2.68
N LYS A 180 -17.16 11.38 -3.36
CA LYS A 180 -18.50 11.21 -2.78
C LYS A 180 -18.84 9.73 -2.69
N ILE A 181 -19.20 9.26 -1.50
CA ILE A 181 -19.64 7.88 -1.28
C ILE A 181 -21.17 7.82 -1.24
N VAL A 182 -21.75 6.91 -2.01
CA VAL A 182 -23.19 6.61 -2.03
C VAL A 182 -23.44 5.11 -1.78
N PRO A 183 -24.50 4.72 -1.06
CA PRO A 183 -24.68 3.33 -0.61
C PRO A 183 -25.06 2.33 -1.69
N ASN A 184 -25.74 2.79 -2.75
CA ASN A 184 -26.33 1.94 -3.77
C ASN A 184 -26.57 2.69 -5.09
N GLY A 185 -26.88 1.95 -6.16
CA GLY A 185 -27.08 2.49 -7.50
C GLY A 185 -28.24 3.49 -7.61
N CYS A 186 -29.34 3.29 -6.90
CA CYS A 186 -30.45 4.27 -6.93
C CYS A 186 -30.07 5.61 -6.29
N GLN A 187 -29.31 5.60 -5.18
CA GLN A 187 -28.78 6.82 -4.58
C GLN A 187 -27.70 7.46 -5.45
N ALA A 188 -26.95 6.66 -6.22
CA ALA A 188 -26.03 7.19 -7.22
C ALA A 188 -26.78 7.97 -8.31
N LEU A 189 -27.88 7.42 -8.85
CA LEU A 189 -28.70 8.10 -9.86
C LEU A 189 -29.36 9.38 -9.31
N ASP A 190 -29.90 9.34 -8.09
CA ASP A 190 -30.46 10.55 -7.44
C ASP A 190 -29.38 11.62 -7.22
N TYR A 191 -28.16 11.21 -6.87
CA TYR A 191 -27.02 12.11 -6.75
C TYR A 191 -26.63 12.73 -8.11
N LEU A 192 -26.54 11.90 -9.16
CA LEU A 192 -26.21 12.35 -10.52
C LEU A 192 -27.26 13.30 -11.09
N ALA A 193 -28.53 13.17 -10.68
CA ALA A 193 -29.59 14.09 -11.09
C ALA A 193 -29.53 15.46 -10.40
N LYS A 194 -28.90 15.55 -9.22
CA LYS A 194 -28.87 16.78 -8.39
C LYS A 194 -27.55 17.53 -8.43
N HIS A 195 -26.49 16.90 -8.90
CA HIS A 195 -25.13 17.44 -8.85
C HIS A 195 -24.48 17.48 -10.23
N ALA A 196 -23.39 18.26 -10.34
CA ALA A 196 -22.59 18.33 -11.56
C ALA A 196 -21.99 16.96 -11.92
N ARG A 197 -21.73 16.77 -13.22
CA ARG A 197 -21.18 15.52 -13.76
C ARG A 197 -19.88 15.13 -13.04
N PRO A 198 -19.74 13.89 -12.55
CA PRO A 198 -18.47 13.42 -12.02
C PRO A 198 -17.52 13.03 -13.15
N ASP A 199 -16.22 13.14 -12.90
CA ASP A 199 -15.17 12.70 -13.83
C ASP A 199 -14.97 11.18 -13.78
N LEU A 200 -15.29 10.57 -12.64
CA LEU A 200 -15.11 9.15 -12.39
C LEU A 200 -16.24 8.56 -11.55
N ILE A 201 -16.75 7.41 -11.95
CA ILE A 201 -17.71 6.62 -11.17
C ILE A 201 -17.10 5.26 -10.85
N ILE A 202 -17.12 4.86 -9.59
CA ILE A 202 -16.62 3.56 -9.13
C ILE A 202 -17.77 2.77 -8.49
N PHE A 203 -18.01 1.55 -8.94
CA PHE A 203 -18.99 0.62 -8.37
C PHE A 203 -18.31 -0.49 -7.58
N ASP A 204 -18.62 -0.64 -6.28
CA ASP A 204 -18.14 -1.77 -5.48
C ASP A 204 -19.14 -2.95 -5.53
N PHE A 205 -18.72 -4.05 -6.17
CA PHE A 205 -19.46 -5.28 -6.42
C PHE A 205 -19.22 -6.38 -5.37
N ASP A 206 -18.42 -6.14 -4.32
CA ASP A 206 -18.27 -7.09 -3.21
C ASP A 206 -19.46 -7.07 -2.22
N GLN A 207 -20.62 -6.64 -2.73
CA GLN A 207 -21.92 -6.76 -2.09
C GLN A 207 -22.36 -8.24 -2.08
N PRO A 208 -23.06 -8.72 -1.03
CA PRO A 208 -23.72 -10.01 -1.09
C PRO A 208 -24.66 -10.07 -2.31
N VAL A 209 -24.78 -11.26 -2.92
CA VAL A 209 -25.63 -11.51 -4.10
C VAL A 209 -27.01 -10.90 -3.86
N PRO A 210 -27.55 -10.10 -4.80
CA PRO A 210 -28.85 -9.49 -4.61
C PRO A 210 -29.88 -10.61 -4.39
N SER A 211 -30.54 -10.58 -3.22
CA SER A 211 -31.81 -11.27 -3.09
C SER A 211 -32.78 -10.63 -4.08
N ARG A 212 -33.80 -11.40 -4.53
CA ARG A 212 -34.89 -11.01 -5.46
C ARG A 212 -35.65 -9.71 -5.12
N LYS A 213 -35.24 -9.02 -4.06
CA LYS A 213 -35.86 -7.86 -3.39
C LYS A 213 -34.87 -6.69 -3.20
N THR A 214 -33.79 -6.63 -3.99
CA THR A 214 -32.91 -5.45 -4.01
C THR A 214 -33.41 -4.51 -5.13
N PRO A 215 -33.94 -3.32 -4.82
CA PRO A 215 -34.69 -2.52 -5.80
C PRO A 215 -33.88 -1.98 -6.98
N CYS A 216 -32.55 -2.06 -6.93
CA CYS A 216 -31.65 -1.41 -7.87
C CYS A 216 -30.64 -2.44 -8.38
N ASP A 217 -30.94 -3.04 -9.53
CA ASP A 217 -29.99 -3.88 -10.26
C ASP A 217 -28.83 -2.99 -10.76
N THR A 218 -27.59 -3.41 -10.51
CA THR A 218 -26.41 -2.68 -10.97
C THR A 218 -26.37 -2.61 -12.49
N ALA A 219 -26.84 -3.64 -13.19
CA ALA A 219 -26.92 -3.64 -14.64
C ALA A 219 -27.89 -2.56 -15.16
N ARG A 220 -29.04 -2.40 -14.49
CA ARG A 220 -29.99 -1.32 -14.79
C ARG A 220 -29.39 0.05 -14.52
N THR A 221 -28.69 0.21 -13.39
CA THR A 221 -28.04 1.47 -13.02
C THR A 221 -26.98 1.88 -14.05
N LEU A 222 -26.13 0.94 -14.48
CA LEU A 222 -25.12 1.19 -15.50
C LEU A 222 -25.74 1.59 -16.84
N ARG A 223 -26.83 0.92 -17.24
CA ARG A 223 -27.56 1.27 -18.45
C ARG A 223 -28.12 2.71 -18.37
N GLU A 224 -28.76 3.07 -17.26
CA GLU A 224 -29.28 4.42 -17.06
C GLU A 224 -28.18 5.49 -17.05
N ILE A 225 -26.98 5.17 -16.52
CA ILE A 225 -25.81 6.07 -16.60
C ILE A 225 -25.33 6.23 -18.06
N ARG A 226 -25.28 5.15 -18.84
CA ARG A 226 -24.80 5.17 -20.24
C ARG A 226 -25.80 5.78 -21.22
N ASP A 227 -27.10 5.63 -20.95
CA ASP A 227 -28.17 6.21 -21.77
C ASP A 227 -28.28 7.73 -21.55
N ASN A 228 -27.79 8.25 -20.42
CA ASN A 228 -27.81 9.67 -20.12
C ASN A 228 -26.78 10.46 -20.97
N PRO A 229 -27.21 11.42 -21.82
CA PRO A 229 -26.30 12.21 -22.67
C PRO A 229 -25.30 13.05 -21.86
N ASP A 230 -25.66 13.49 -20.66
CA ASP A 230 -24.82 14.37 -19.82
C ASP A 230 -23.66 13.61 -19.16
N LEU A 231 -23.74 12.27 -19.12
CA LEU A 231 -22.74 11.38 -18.54
C LEU A 231 -21.90 10.67 -19.62
N ARG A 232 -22.06 11.05 -20.89
CA ARG A 232 -21.23 10.51 -21.98
C ARG A 232 -19.77 10.90 -21.78
N GLY A 233 -18.91 9.89 -21.78
CA GLY A 233 -17.47 10.05 -21.57
C GLY A 233 -17.02 9.95 -20.11
N VAL A 234 -17.94 9.83 -19.15
CA VAL A 234 -17.59 9.54 -17.76
C VAL A 234 -17.05 8.12 -17.65
N LYS A 235 -15.87 7.97 -17.04
CA LYS A 235 -15.26 6.65 -16.84
C LYS A 235 -15.95 5.93 -15.69
N VAL A 236 -16.39 4.70 -15.94
CA VAL A 236 -17.07 3.84 -14.97
C VAL A 236 -16.22 2.60 -14.69
N ILE A 237 -15.79 2.46 -13.45
CA ILE A 237 -14.93 1.35 -13.00
C ILE A 237 -15.73 0.43 -12.08
N ALA A 238 -15.59 -0.88 -12.26
CA ALA A 238 -16.03 -1.88 -11.30
C ALA A 238 -14.89 -2.26 -10.35
N LEU A 239 -15.18 -2.31 -9.04
CA LEU A 239 -14.34 -2.92 -8.02
C LEU A 239 -15.01 -4.20 -7.53
N GLY A 240 -14.38 -5.36 -7.69
CA GLY A 240 -14.96 -6.62 -7.21
C GLY A 240 -13.96 -7.77 -7.17
N SER A 241 -14.03 -8.57 -6.12
CA SER A 241 -13.21 -9.78 -5.94
C SER A 241 -13.63 -10.94 -6.85
N ARG A 242 -14.88 -10.93 -7.33
CA ARG A 242 -15.44 -11.93 -8.27
C ARG A 242 -15.19 -11.54 -9.71
N SER A 243 -15.24 -12.53 -10.61
CA SER A 243 -15.08 -12.26 -12.05
C SER A 243 -16.32 -11.55 -12.63
N PRO A 244 -16.16 -10.69 -13.65
CA PRO A 244 -17.29 -10.05 -14.34
C PRO A 244 -18.31 -11.05 -14.89
N ALA A 245 -17.84 -12.22 -15.34
CA ALA A 245 -18.65 -13.30 -15.89
C ALA A 245 -19.62 -13.90 -14.86
N GLU A 246 -19.19 -14.04 -13.60
CA GLU A 246 -20.03 -14.51 -12.50
C GLU A 246 -21.15 -13.54 -12.15
N LEU A 247 -20.94 -12.24 -12.38
CA LEU A 247 -21.87 -11.18 -12.04
C LEU A 247 -22.72 -10.71 -13.24
N GLN A 248 -22.56 -11.35 -14.39
CA GLN A 248 -23.23 -10.99 -15.65
C GLN A 248 -23.03 -9.51 -16.04
N VAL A 249 -21.87 -8.94 -15.70
CA VAL A 249 -21.52 -7.55 -16.05
C VAL A 249 -20.65 -7.55 -17.28
N THR A 250 -21.09 -6.81 -18.30
CA THR A 250 -20.30 -6.61 -19.52
C THR A 250 -19.20 -5.57 -19.29
N ILE A 251 -17.97 -5.87 -19.67
CA ILE A 251 -16.89 -4.88 -19.77
C ILE A 251 -16.95 -4.28 -21.18
N GLY A 252 -17.00 -2.96 -21.27
CA GLY A 252 -17.11 -2.21 -22.53
C GLY A 252 -18.09 -1.04 -22.46
N PRO A 253 -18.40 -0.42 -23.62
CA PRO A 253 -19.13 0.85 -23.69
C PRO A 253 -20.57 0.80 -23.13
N HIS A 254 -21.17 -0.39 -23.08
CA HIS A 254 -22.52 -0.61 -22.54
C HIS A 254 -22.54 -1.08 -21.07
N GLY A 255 -21.37 -1.21 -20.44
CA GLY A 255 -21.24 -1.62 -19.05
C GLY A 255 -20.14 -0.83 -18.36
N VAL A 256 -19.18 -1.53 -17.77
CA VAL A 256 -18.03 -0.88 -17.09
C VAL A 256 -16.84 -0.79 -18.02
N ASP A 257 -16.11 0.32 -17.98
CA ASP A 257 -14.93 0.52 -18.82
C ASP A 257 -13.79 -0.41 -18.36
N GLN A 258 -13.71 -0.67 -17.06
CA GLN A 258 -12.68 -1.53 -16.49
C GLN A 258 -13.14 -2.26 -15.24
N TRP A 259 -12.61 -3.47 -15.06
CA TRP A 259 -12.80 -4.26 -13.85
C TRP A 259 -11.51 -4.33 -13.05
N ILE A 260 -11.59 -3.99 -11.77
CA ILE A 260 -10.47 -3.92 -10.86
C ILE A 260 -10.75 -4.84 -9.66
N GLN A 261 -9.81 -5.73 -9.37
CA GLN A 261 -9.98 -6.73 -8.31
C GLN A 261 -9.34 -6.32 -6.98
N THR A 262 -8.32 -5.45 -7.03
CA THR A 262 -7.55 -5.05 -5.86
C THR A 262 -7.39 -3.54 -5.76
N ALA A 263 -7.25 -3.02 -4.54
CA ALA A 263 -6.99 -1.59 -4.32
C ALA A 263 -5.66 -1.14 -4.93
N HIS A 264 -4.68 -2.03 -5.07
CA HIS A 264 -3.42 -1.75 -5.73
C HIS A 264 -3.60 -1.52 -7.24
N GLN A 265 -4.37 -2.39 -7.90
CA GLN A 265 -4.75 -2.18 -9.31
C GLN A 265 -5.53 -0.87 -9.50
N ALA A 266 -6.37 -0.49 -8.53
CA ALA A 266 -7.06 0.81 -8.58
C ALA A 266 -6.07 1.97 -8.54
N GLU A 267 -5.05 1.91 -7.69
CA GLU A 267 -4.04 2.97 -7.60
C GLU A 267 -3.17 3.07 -8.87
N THR A 268 -2.72 1.93 -9.42
CA THR A 268 -1.99 1.91 -10.69
C THR A 268 -2.84 2.49 -11.80
N PHE A 269 -4.12 2.10 -11.87
CA PHE A 269 -5.04 2.62 -12.87
C PHE A 269 -5.30 4.12 -12.71
N ILE A 270 -5.49 4.62 -11.49
CA ILE A 270 -5.68 6.05 -11.24
C ILE A 270 -4.43 6.86 -11.64
N ARG A 271 -3.23 6.30 -11.49
CA ARG A 271 -2.00 6.93 -11.99
C ARG A 271 -1.92 6.93 -13.52
N GLU A 272 -2.34 5.84 -14.16
CA GLU A 272 -2.41 5.76 -15.63
C GLU A 272 -3.51 6.66 -16.20
N LEU A 273 -4.53 6.98 -15.42
CA LEU A 273 -5.70 7.68 -15.90
C LEU A 273 -5.39 9.09 -16.40
N ASN A 274 -4.30 9.75 -15.99
CA ASN A 274 -3.82 11.07 -16.44
C ASN A 274 -4.95 12.00 -16.96
N LEU A 275 -6.04 12.08 -16.19
CA LEU A 275 -7.19 12.95 -16.45
C LEU A 275 -6.87 14.34 -15.94
#